data_AF-A0A1W9SHG1-F1
#
_entry.id   AF-A0A1W9SHG1-F1
#
_cell.length_a   1.000
_cell.length_b   1.000
_cell.length_c   1.000
_cell.angle_alpha   90.00
_cell.angle_beta   90.00
_cell.angle_gamma   90.00
#
_symmetry.space_group_name_H-M   'P 1'
#
loop_
_entity.id
_entity.type
_entity.pdbx_description
1 polymer ?
#
loop_
_entity_poly.entity_id
_entity_poly.type
_entity_poly.pdbx_seq_one_letter_code
_entity_poly.pdbx_strand_id
1 'polypeptide(L)'
;MSKKGDFIKKIEKRNSIFLLWLIIIMLVLGFFYQKNNDINISKIEEKIKIRKEFIENLKNLHIYFKEVEVLHSNFLLSDEPYILQNFKNSKKNVFDKINFLKNFYDTYEINEKIEKLNLYISDLFSKLTQNINIKKTNSIEISFIEDFFLLEKVKILRIKNLIEEIEFYEKKLQKNNFKELKKYKKENSIFEIIFYSIILFMNLFLIFSIKRMKNNIIELFENLRNINKKYIFDDKEGKNKNEIFLIEKNLEQIINHIKQIAKNNFHETFNEISEETIKFNRTNLTGEVFNLRELLLKNSQEKEKNNLENEKKRWINKGVSNFVDILRKNNDNVKNLSYKIITSLIHYLEANQGGLFIMNDKKTYLELIASYAFDRK
;
A
#
# COMPACT_ATOMS: atom_id res chain seq x y z
N MET A 1 -1.11 26.45 -9.06
CA MET A 1 -1.40 25.90 -7.71
C MET A 1 -1.88 24.44 -7.74
N SER A 2 -2.42 23.90 -8.84
CA SER A 2 -3.11 22.60 -8.80
C SER A 2 -2.19 21.36 -8.93
N LYS A 3 -1.37 21.20 -9.99
CA LYS A 3 -0.81 19.87 -10.34
C LYS A 3 0.16 19.19 -9.34
N LYS A 4 1.08 19.90 -8.66
CA LYS A 4 2.02 19.28 -7.69
C LYS A 4 1.32 18.90 -6.38
N GLY A 5 0.46 19.80 -5.89
CA GLY A 5 -0.42 19.52 -4.75
C GLY A 5 -1.39 18.38 -5.08
N ASP A 6 -1.94 18.35 -6.29
CA ASP A 6 -2.88 17.32 -6.73
C ASP A 6 -2.21 15.95 -6.86
N PHE A 7 -0.97 15.85 -7.37
CA PHE A 7 -0.26 14.59 -7.45
C PHE A 7 0.06 14.01 -6.06
N ILE A 8 0.60 14.83 -5.16
CA ILE A 8 0.88 14.43 -3.77
C ILE A 8 -0.42 14.06 -3.05
N LYS A 9 -1.49 14.86 -3.19
CA LYS A 9 -2.81 14.56 -2.64
C LYS A 9 -3.41 13.28 -3.22
N LYS A 10 -3.19 12.98 -4.51
CA LYS A 10 -3.69 11.76 -5.14
C LYS A 10 -2.96 10.52 -4.63
N ILE A 11 -1.65 10.62 -4.36
CA ILE A 11 -0.87 9.56 -3.69
C ILE A 11 -1.34 9.38 -2.24
N GLU A 12 -1.47 10.46 -1.48
CA GLU A 12 -1.96 10.42 -0.10
C GLU A 12 -3.38 9.84 -0.01
N LYS A 13 -4.27 10.21 -0.96
CA LYS A 13 -5.63 9.65 -1.06
C LYS A 13 -5.62 8.16 -1.41
N ARG A 14 -4.80 7.73 -2.37
CA ARG A 14 -4.70 6.31 -2.74
C ARG A 14 -4.15 5.48 -1.57
N ASN A 15 -3.13 5.98 -0.89
CA ASN A 15 -2.51 5.28 0.24
C ASN A 15 -3.43 5.23 1.46
N SER A 16 -4.21 6.29 1.72
CA SER A 16 -5.23 6.28 2.79
C SER A 16 -6.38 5.32 2.49
N ILE A 17 -6.85 5.23 1.24
CA ILE A 17 -7.84 4.22 0.83
C ILE A 17 -7.27 2.80 1.03
N PHE A 18 -6.01 2.57 0.64
CA PHE A 18 -5.36 1.27 0.83
C PHE A 18 -5.23 0.91 2.32
N LEU A 19 -4.83 1.87 3.17
CA LEU A 19 -4.78 1.71 4.63
C LEU A 19 -6.16 1.33 5.19
N LEU A 20 -7.21 2.01 4.74
CA LEU A 20 -8.58 1.77 5.19
C LEU A 20 -9.05 0.36 4.83
N TRP A 21 -8.78 -0.10 3.60
CA TRP A 21 -9.07 -1.47 3.18
C TRP A 21 -8.29 -2.51 3.99
N LEU A 22 -7.01 -2.25 4.26
CA LEU A 22 -6.18 -3.16 5.04
C LEU A 22 -6.70 -3.28 6.49
N ILE A 23 -7.11 -2.16 7.11
CA ILE A 23 -7.76 -2.15 8.42
C ILE A 23 -9.06 -2.96 8.39
N ILE A 24 -9.92 -2.76 7.38
CA ILE A 24 -11.18 -3.50 7.24
C ILE A 24 -10.93 -5.01 7.13
N ILE A 25 -9.98 -5.44 6.29
CA ILE A 25 -9.63 -6.86 6.14
C ILE A 25 -9.16 -7.45 7.47
N MET A 26 -8.31 -6.74 8.21
CA MET A 26 -7.82 -7.22 9.50
C MET A 26 -8.93 -7.31 10.56
N LEU A 27 -9.88 -6.36 10.56
CA LEU A 27 -11.05 -6.41 11.44
C LEU A 27 -11.95 -7.61 11.12
N VAL A 28 -12.18 -7.89 9.83
CA VAL A 28 -12.96 -9.06 9.39
C VAL A 28 -12.29 -10.36 9.81
N LEU A 29 -10.99 -10.49 9.61
CA LEU A 29 -10.23 -11.67 10.06
C LEU A 29 -10.28 -11.84 11.58
N GLY A 30 -10.15 -10.74 12.33
CA GLY A 30 -10.29 -10.75 13.79
C GLY A 30 -11.67 -11.22 14.24
N PHE A 31 -12.74 -10.76 13.57
CA PHE A 31 -14.11 -11.18 13.86
C PHE A 31 -14.32 -12.69 13.63
N PHE A 32 -13.84 -13.23 12.51
CA PHE A 32 -13.94 -14.67 12.24
C PHE A 32 -13.15 -15.52 13.25
N TYR A 33 -11.96 -15.05 13.66
CA TYR A 33 -11.17 -15.70 14.70
C TYR A 33 -11.93 -15.73 16.03
N GLN A 34 -12.47 -14.58 16.47
CA GLN A 34 -13.23 -14.48 17.71
C GLN A 34 -14.47 -15.39 17.69
N LYS A 35 -15.23 -15.38 16.60
CA LYS A 35 -16.40 -16.25 16.44
C LYS A 35 -16.05 -17.73 16.55
N ASN A 36 -14.91 -18.16 16.00
CA ASN A 36 -14.46 -19.54 16.12
C ASN A 36 -14.07 -19.91 17.56
N ASN A 37 -13.47 -18.96 18.30
CA ASN A 37 -13.13 -19.17 19.71
C ASN A 37 -14.36 -19.26 20.60
N ASP A 38 -15.39 -18.43 20.34
CA ASP A 38 -16.67 -18.49 21.06
C ASP A 38 -17.35 -19.86 20.90
N ILE A 39 -17.24 -20.49 19.73
CA ILE A 39 -17.74 -21.85 19.48
C ILE A 39 -16.99 -22.88 20.36
N ASN A 40 -15.67 -22.74 20.53
CA ASN A 40 -14.92 -23.68 21.36
C ASN A 40 -15.15 -23.46 22.86
N ILE A 41 -15.26 -22.20 23.28
CA ILE A 41 -15.61 -21.83 24.65
C ILE A 41 -16.99 -22.39 25.03
N SER A 42 -17.98 -22.19 24.17
CA SER A 42 -19.35 -22.69 24.40
C SER A 42 -19.41 -24.21 24.52
N LYS A 43 -18.64 -24.96 23.72
CA LYS A 43 -18.53 -26.43 23.85
C LYS A 43 -17.98 -26.86 25.23
N ILE A 44 -16.99 -26.16 25.77
CA ILE A 44 -16.43 -26.48 27.09
C ILE A 44 -17.41 -26.08 28.20
N GLU A 45 -18.05 -24.91 28.07
CA GLU A 45 -19.08 -24.44 29.01
C GLU A 45 -20.29 -25.39 29.05
N GLU A 46 -20.70 -25.93 27.91
CA GLU A 46 -21.73 -26.95 27.80
C GLU A 46 -21.33 -28.23 28.57
N LYS A 47 -20.11 -28.74 28.38
CA LYS A 47 -19.61 -29.88 29.16
C LYS A 47 -19.62 -29.62 30.67
N ILE A 48 -19.30 -28.39 31.10
CA ILE A 48 -19.34 -28.01 32.52
C ILE A 48 -20.78 -27.99 33.04
N LYS A 49 -21.71 -27.47 32.24
CA LYS A 49 -23.14 -27.40 32.57
C LYS A 49 -23.75 -28.78 32.73
N ILE A 50 -23.52 -29.68 31.76
CA ILE A 50 -23.99 -31.07 31.80
C ILE A 50 -23.48 -31.78 33.07
N ARG A 51 -22.18 -31.63 33.41
CA ARG A 51 -21.62 -32.20 34.65
C ARG A 51 -22.24 -31.62 35.91
N LYS A 52 -22.50 -30.31 35.95
CA LYS A 52 -23.16 -29.65 37.09
C LYS A 52 -24.54 -30.25 37.32
N GLU A 53 -25.32 -30.39 36.26
CA GLU A 53 -26.66 -30.97 36.30
C GLU A 53 -26.63 -32.43 36.75
N PHE A 54 -25.69 -33.23 36.25
CA PHE A 54 -25.52 -34.62 36.72
C PHE A 54 -25.21 -34.71 38.22
N ILE A 55 -24.27 -33.89 38.72
CA ILE A 55 -23.92 -33.83 40.15
C ILE A 55 -25.14 -33.44 41.00
N GLU A 56 -25.94 -32.48 40.55
CA GLU A 56 -27.17 -32.06 41.23
C GLU A 56 -28.20 -33.20 41.28
N ASN A 57 -28.32 -33.94 40.19
CA ASN A 57 -29.19 -35.10 40.10
C ASN A 57 -28.73 -36.28 40.97
N LEU A 58 -27.43 -36.48 41.15
CA LEU A 58 -26.86 -37.42 42.11
C LEU A 58 -27.12 -37.01 43.56
N LYS A 59 -27.05 -35.72 43.88
CA LYS A 59 -27.41 -35.21 45.22
C LYS A 59 -28.88 -35.46 45.53
N ASN A 60 -29.76 -35.23 44.56
CA ASN A 60 -31.19 -35.52 44.72
C ASN A 60 -31.44 -37.02 44.93
N LEU A 61 -30.71 -37.89 44.21
CA LEU A 61 -30.74 -39.34 44.46
C LEU A 61 -30.34 -39.66 45.90
N HIS A 62 -29.25 -39.07 46.40
CA HIS A 62 -28.81 -39.27 47.78
C HIS A 62 -29.86 -38.84 48.81
N ILE A 63 -30.56 -37.71 48.56
CA ILE A 63 -31.65 -37.22 49.42
C ILE A 63 -32.81 -38.22 49.44
N TYR A 64 -33.33 -38.62 48.28
CA TYR A 64 -34.44 -39.60 48.23
C TYR A 64 -34.04 -40.94 48.83
N PHE A 65 -32.80 -41.36 48.65
CA PHE A 65 -32.29 -42.58 49.26
C PHE A 65 -32.31 -42.49 50.80
N LYS A 66 -31.86 -41.37 51.36
CA LYS A 66 -31.91 -41.10 52.80
C LYS A 66 -33.35 -41.04 53.33
N GLU A 67 -34.27 -40.46 52.57
CA GLU A 67 -35.70 -40.49 52.92
C GLU A 67 -36.23 -41.92 53.03
N VAL A 68 -35.88 -42.79 52.08
CA VAL A 68 -36.28 -44.21 52.11
C VAL A 68 -35.77 -44.91 53.37
N GLU A 69 -34.51 -44.67 53.75
CA GLU A 69 -33.91 -45.21 54.99
C GLU A 69 -34.67 -44.76 56.24
N VAL A 70 -34.97 -43.45 56.35
CA VAL A 70 -35.70 -42.87 57.49
C VAL A 70 -37.14 -43.39 57.55
N LEU A 71 -37.85 -43.41 56.41
CA LEU A 71 -39.23 -43.86 56.34
C LEU A 71 -39.37 -45.35 56.64
N HIS A 72 -38.41 -46.16 56.15
CA HIS A 72 -38.34 -47.58 56.49
C HIS A 72 -38.17 -47.78 58.00
N SER A 73 -37.18 -47.11 58.59
CA SER A 73 -36.90 -47.19 60.03
C SER A 73 -38.11 -46.74 60.87
N ASN A 74 -38.74 -45.62 60.50
CA ASN A 74 -39.92 -45.11 61.19
C ASN A 74 -41.13 -46.04 61.07
N PHE A 75 -41.34 -46.67 59.90
CA PHE A 75 -42.41 -47.65 59.74
C PHE A 75 -42.15 -48.87 60.63
N LEU A 76 -40.91 -49.37 60.69
CA LEU A 76 -40.53 -50.47 61.58
C LEU A 76 -40.72 -50.17 63.07
N LEU A 77 -40.79 -48.89 63.48
CA LEU A 77 -41.06 -48.50 64.87
C LEU A 77 -42.53 -48.17 65.17
N SER A 78 -43.29 -47.65 64.20
CA SER A 78 -44.64 -47.09 64.44
C SER A 78 -45.80 -47.82 63.77
N ASP A 79 -45.56 -48.59 62.70
CA ASP A 79 -46.59 -49.25 61.85
C ASP A 79 -47.64 -48.33 61.19
N GLU A 80 -47.39 -47.02 61.14
CA GLU A 80 -48.35 -46.06 60.58
C GLU A 80 -48.52 -46.21 59.06
N PRO A 81 -49.76 -46.36 58.53
CA PRO A 81 -50.02 -46.56 57.09
C PRO A 81 -49.51 -45.44 56.17
N TYR A 82 -49.54 -44.19 56.64
CA TYR A 82 -49.06 -43.03 55.87
C TYR A 82 -47.55 -43.09 55.62
N ILE A 83 -46.76 -43.61 56.58
CA ILE A 83 -45.31 -43.75 56.43
C ILE A 83 -44.99 -44.78 55.34
N LEU A 84 -45.75 -45.87 55.28
CA LEU A 84 -45.60 -46.87 54.23
C LEU A 84 -45.90 -46.29 52.84
N GLN A 85 -46.90 -45.41 52.72
CA GLN A 85 -47.21 -44.77 51.44
C GLN A 85 -46.07 -43.83 51.00
N ASN A 86 -45.52 -43.05 51.93
CA ASN A 86 -44.36 -42.20 51.66
C ASN A 86 -43.12 -43.01 51.31
N PHE A 87 -42.89 -44.14 51.98
CA PHE A 87 -41.79 -45.06 51.64
C PHE A 87 -41.89 -45.54 50.19
N LYS A 88 -43.10 -45.95 49.75
CA LYS A 88 -43.34 -46.36 48.36
C LYS A 88 -43.06 -45.22 47.37
N ASN A 89 -43.48 -44.00 47.70
CA ASN A 89 -43.25 -42.81 46.88
C ASN A 89 -41.75 -42.47 46.77
N SER A 90 -41.02 -42.40 47.89
CA SER A 90 -39.58 -42.11 47.87
C SER A 90 -38.79 -43.24 47.18
N LYS A 91 -39.19 -44.50 47.36
CA LYS A 91 -38.62 -45.65 46.62
C LYS A 91 -38.81 -45.47 45.10
N LYS A 92 -39.98 -45.05 44.65
CA LYS A 92 -40.24 -44.73 43.23
C LYS A 92 -39.34 -43.59 42.74
N ASN A 93 -39.25 -42.49 43.50
CA ASN A 93 -38.40 -41.35 43.17
C ASN A 93 -36.92 -41.74 43.01
N VAL A 94 -36.41 -42.66 43.84
CA VAL A 94 -35.05 -43.20 43.71
C VAL A 94 -34.87 -43.91 42.37
N PHE A 95 -35.78 -44.81 41.98
CA PHE A 95 -35.68 -45.50 40.69
C PHE A 95 -35.82 -44.56 39.50
N ASP A 96 -36.76 -43.63 39.55
CA ASP A 96 -36.93 -42.61 38.51
C ASP A 96 -35.64 -41.79 38.34
N LYS A 97 -34.97 -41.47 39.44
CA LYS A 97 -33.70 -40.73 39.42
C LYS A 97 -32.52 -41.54 38.88
N ILE A 98 -32.43 -42.82 39.23
CA ILE A 98 -31.39 -43.72 38.69
C ILE A 98 -31.59 -43.92 37.19
N ASN A 99 -32.82 -44.12 36.73
CA ASN A 99 -33.14 -44.27 35.31
C ASN A 99 -32.79 -43.00 34.53
N PHE A 100 -33.10 -41.82 35.10
CA PHE A 100 -32.67 -40.55 34.53
C PHE A 100 -31.14 -40.48 34.41
N LEU A 101 -30.39 -40.80 35.48
CA LEU A 101 -28.92 -40.76 35.48
C LEU A 101 -28.32 -41.76 34.47
N LYS A 102 -28.92 -42.95 34.32
CA LYS A 102 -28.50 -43.96 33.35
C LYS A 102 -28.61 -43.45 31.90
N ASN A 103 -29.65 -42.69 31.61
CA ASN A 103 -29.88 -42.14 30.27
C ASN A 103 -29.21 -40.75 30.06
N PHE A 104 -28.52 -40.23 31.08
CA PHE A 104 -27.93 -38.89 31.04
C PHE A 104 -26.57 -38.84 30.32
N TYR A 105 -25.85 -39.98 30.22
CA TYR A 105 -24.51 -40.05 29.63
C TYR A 105 -24.27 -41.30 28.77
N ASP A 106 -23.47 -41.12 27.70
CA ASP A 106 -22.87 -42.19 26.90
C ASP A 106 -21.38 -42.43 27.28
N THR A 107 -21.02 -42.33 28.56
CA THR A 107 -19.65 -42.65 28.99
C THR A 107 -19.61 -44.02 29.68
N TYR A 108 -18.82 -44.94 29.12
CA TYR A 108 -18.72 -46.33 29.56
C TYR A 108 -18.44 -46.47 31.07
N GLU A 109 -17.49 -45.69 31.61
CA GLU A 109 -17.05 -45.80 33.02
C GLU A 109 -18.11 -45.33 34.04
N ILE A 110 -18.91 -44.31 33.70
CA ILE A 110 -19.99 -43.82 34.58
C ILE A 110 -21.18 -44.77 34.49
N ASN A 111 -21.50 -45.25 33.29
CA ASN A 111 -22.61 -46.16 33.07
C ASN A 111 -22.42 -47.46 33.87
N GLU A 112 -21.21 -48.01 33.89
CA GLU A 112 -20.90 -49.18 34.73
C GLU A 112 -21.13 -48.91 36.24
N LYS A 113 -20.73 -47.74 36.74
CA LYS A 113 -20.94 -47.36 38.15
C LYS A 113 -22.42 -47.11 38.47
N ILE A 114 -23.18 -46.51 37.57
CA ILE A 114 -24.63 -46.31 37.72
C ILE A 114 -25.36 -47.65 37.69
N GLU A 115 -24.95 -48.59 36.84
CA GLU A 115 -25.55 -49.92 36.80
C GLU A 115 -25.27 -50.70 38.09
N LYS A 116 -24.04 -50.66 38.60
CA LYS A 116 -23.70 -51.22 39.92
C LYS A 116 -24.53 -50.58 41.03
N LEU A 117 -24.70 -49.26 40.99
CA LEU A 117 -25.53 -48.52 41.95
C LEU A 117 -27.00 -48.98 41.89
N ASN A 118 -27.56 -49.14 40.68
CA ASN A 118 -28.92 -49.65 40.49
C ASN A 118 -29.10 -51.06 41.05
N LEU A 119 -28.12 -51.94 40.83
CA LEU A 119 -28.14 -53.30 41.39
C LEU A 119 -28.12 -53.29 42.93
N TYR A 120 -27.25 -52.49 43.55
CA TYR A 120 -27.19 -52.38 45.00
C TYR A 120 -28.46 -51.80 45.60
N ILE A 121 -29.04 -50.78 44.98
CA ILE A 121 -30.30 -50.17 45.43
C ILE A 121 -31.45 -51.16 45.27
N SER A 122 -31.52 -51.89 44.16
CA SER A 122 -32.56 -52.91 43.93
C SER A 122 -32.49 -54.04 44.96
N ASP A 123 -31.29 -54.54 45.23
CA ASP A 123 -31.05 -55.57 46.25
C ASP A 123 -31.40 -55.07 47.66
N LEU A 124 -31.01 -53.84 48.04
CA LEU A 124 -31.44 -53.25 49.32
C LEU A 124 -32.97 -53.12 49.39
N PHE A 125 -33.60 -52.53 48.38
CA PHE A 125 -35.04 -52.29 48.39
C PHE A 125 -35.87 -53.57 48.39
N SER A 126 -35.37 -54.66 47.81
CA SER A 126 -35.99 -55.98 47.93
C SER A 126 -36.03 -56.43 49.40
N LYS A 127 -34.93 -56.24 50.13
CA LYS A 127 -34.85 -56.53 51.57
C LYS A 127 -35.72 -55.59 52.40
N LEU A 128 -35.67 -54.27 52.19
CA LEU A 128 -36.55 -53.33 52.92
C LEU A 128 -38.03 -53.76 52.78
N THR A 129 -38.44 -54.14 51.56
CA THR A 129 -39.81 -54.56 51.27
C THR A 129 -40.16 -55.88 51.96
N GLN A 130 -39.23 -56.84 51.99
CA GLN A 130 -39.40 -58.10 52.70
C GLN A 130 -39.67 -57.86 54.19
N ASN A 131 -39.03 -56.88 54.81
CA ASN A 131 -39.12 -56.68 56.26
C ASN A 131 -40.35 -55.91 56.68
N ILE A 132 -40.77 -54.95 55.85
CA ILE A 132 -42.11 -54.40 55.93
C ILE A 132 -43.16 -55.52 55.88
N ASN A 133 -43.00 -56.53 55.02
CA ASN A 133 -43.95 -57.64 54.93
C ASN A 133 -43.90 -58.56 56.15
N ILE A 134 -42.71 -58.94 56.64
CA ILE A 134 -42.57 -59.77 57.84
C ILE A 134 -43.18 -59.06 59.06
N LYS A 135 -42.97 -57.74 59.19
CA LYS A 135 -43.55 -56.94 60.29
C LYS A 135 -45.08 -56.93 60.27
N LYS A 136 -45.68 -56.93 59.07
CA LYS A 136 -47.14 -57.00 58.92
C LYS A 136 -47.73 -58.37 59.26
N THR A 137 -46.95 -59.45 59.09
CA THR A 137 -47.46 -60.83 59.25
C THR A 137 -47.19 -61.43 60.62
N ASN A 138 -46.12 -61.00 61.31
CA ASN A 138 -45.70 -61.54 62.61
C ASN A 138 -45.61 -60.42 63.66
N SER A 139 -45.98 -60.70 64.90
CA SER A 139 -45.59 -59.89 66.07
C SER A 139 -44.09 -60.12 66.33
N ILE A 140 -43.22 -59.39 65.64
CA ILE A 140 -41.77 -59.57 65.71
C ILE A 140 -41.22 -59.12 67.08
N GLU A 141 -40.33 -59.92 67.69
CA GLU A 141 -39.53 -59.53 68.87
C GLU A 141 -38.44 -58.50 68.50
N ILE A 142 -38.20 -57.53 69.37
CA ILE A 142 -37.29 -56.39 69.16
C ILE A 142 -35.85 -56.82 68.78
N SER A 143 -35.35 -57.95 69.30
CA SER A 143 -34.01 -58.49 69.01
C SER A 143 -33.84 -58.89 67.54
N PHE A 144 -34.88 -59.39 66.88
CA PHE A 144 -34.85 -59.77 65.46
C PHE A 144 -34.82 -58.53 64.54
N ILE A 145 -35.33 -57.40 65.03
CA ILE A 145 -35.31 -56.11 64.32
C ILE A 145 -33.88 -55.51 64.34
N GLU A 146 -33.11 -55.71 65.41
CA GLU A 146 -31.74 -55.18 65.54
C GLU A 146 -30.75 -55.82 64.55
N ASP A 147 -30.80 -57.15 64.40
CA ASP A 147 -29.97 -57.86 63.41
C ASP A 147 -30.30 -57.42 61.97
N PHE A 148 -31.57 -57.11 61.74
CA PHE A 148 -32.03 -56.63 60.45
C PHE A 148 -31.45 -55.25 60.12
N PHE A 149 -31.47 -54.32 61.08
CA PHE A 149 -30.86 -53.00 60.94
C PHE A 149 -29.35 -53.06 60.66
N LEU A 150 -28.61 -54.00 61.27
CA LEU A 150 -27.16 -54.12 61.06
C LEU A 150 -26.80 -54.50 59.61
N LEU A 151 -27.50 -55.48 59.03
CA LEU A 151 -27.27 -55.92 57.65
C LEU A 151 -27.65 -54.85 56.62
N GLU A 152 -28.71 -54.08 56.89
CA GLU A 152 -29.11 -52.95 56.05
C GLU A 152 -28.07 -51.84 56.07
N LYS A 153 -27.54 -51.52 57.26
CA LYS A 153 -26.54 -50.47 57.43
C LYS A 153 -25.29 -50.70 56.60
N VAL A 154 -24.83 -51.95 56.46
CA VAL A 154 -23.69 -52.30 55.59
C VAL A 154 -24.00 -52.03 54.12
N LYS A 155 -25.21 -52.38 53.65
CA LYS A 155 -25.64 -52.13 52.26
C LYS A 155 -25.83 -50.65 51.97
N ILE A 156 -26.45 -49.93 52.91
CA ILE A 156 -26.63 -48.47 52.87
C ILE A 156 -25.27 -47.79 52.75
N LEU A 157 -24.29 -48.22 53.55
CA LEU A 157 -22.93 -47.67 53.50
C LEU A 157 -22.27 -47.92 52.13
N ARG A 158 -22.44 -49.11 51.54
CA ARG A 158 -21.92 -49.41 50.19
C ARG A 158 -22.52 -48.50 49.11
N ILE A 159 -23.84 -48.28 49.17
CA ILE A 159 -24.53 -47.38 48.23
C ILE A 159 -24.05 -45.94 48.42
N LYS A 160 -23.95 -45.47 49.67
CA LYS A 160 -23.46 -44.14 49.99
C LYS A 160 -22.04 -43.92 49.48
N ASN A 161 -21.13 -44.86 49.75
CA ASN A 161 -19.76 -44.79 49.27
C ASN A 161 -19.70 -44.74 47.74
N LEU A 162 -20.51 -45.54 47.04
CA LEU A 162 -20.54 -45.52 45.57
C LEU A 162 -21.10 -44.19 45.02
N ILE A 163 -22.12 -43.60 45.64
CA ILE A 163 -22.61 -42.26 45.27
C ILE A 163 -21.51 -41.21 45.47
N GLU A 164 -20.82 -41.24 46.62
CA GLU A 164 -19.72 -40.32 46.92
C GLU A 164 -18.55 -40.49 45.94
N GLU A 165 -18.21 -41.72 45.56
CA GLU A 165 -17.18 -42.00 44.54
C GLU A 165 -17.56 -41.43 43.16
N ILE A 166 -18.81 -41.60 42.72
CA ILE A 166 -19.29 -41.04 41.45
C ILE A 166 -19.29 -39.50 41.53
N GLU A 167 -19.81 -38.92 42.62
CA GLU A 167 -19.83 -37.47 42.80
C GLU A 167 -18.40 -36.89 42.81
N PHE A 168 -17.46 -37.55 43.50
CA PHE A 168 -16.06 -37.16 43.54
C PHE A 168 -15.42 -37.20 42.15
N TYR A 169 -15.65 -38.28 41.40
CA TYR A 169 -15.17 -38.44 40.03
C TYR A 169 -15.69 -37.32 39.11
N GLU A 170 -16.98 -37.02 39.17
CA GLU A 170 -17.60 -35.98 38.36
C GLU A 170 -17.14 -34.56 38.74
N LYS A 171 -17.00 -34.28 40.04
CA LYS A 171 -16.40 -33.01 40.51
C LYS A 171 -14.98 -32.85 39.99
N LYS A 172 -14.18 -33.91 39.97
CA LYS A 172 -12.81 -33.89 39.44
C LYS A 172 -12.81 -33.56 37.94
N LEU A 173 -13.69 -34.19 37.16
CA LEU A 173 -13.82 -33.90 35.73
C LEU A 173 -14.35 -32.48 35.46
N GLN A 174 -15.35 -32.03 36.21
CA GLN A 174 -15.85 -30.67 36.12
C GLN A 174 -14.75 -29.65 36.42
N LYS A 175 -13.95 -29.88 37.48
CA LYS A 175 -12.80 -29.04 37.82
C LYS A 175 -11.74 -29.03 36.71
N ASN A 176 -11.51 -30.17 36.04
CA ASN A 176 -10.62 -30.23 34.89
C ASN A 176 -11.15 -29.41 33.71
N ASN A 177 -12.44 -29.51 33.38
CA ASN A 177 -13.06 -28.68 32.34
C ASN A 177 -12.98 -27.18 32.69
N PHE A 178 -13.16 -26.79 33.95
CA PHE A 178 -12.96 -25.40 34.38
C PHE A 178 -11.51 -24.93 34.21
N LYS A 179 -10.52 -25.78 34.51
CA LYS A 179 -9.11 -25.48 34.28
C LYS A 179 -8.81 -25.34 32.79
N GLU A 180 -9.33 -26.24 31.97
CA GLU A 180 -9.24 -26.20 30.51
C GLU A 180 -9.84 -24.91 29.96
N LEU A 181 -11.05 -24.55 30.40
CA LEU A 181 -11.71 -23.29 30.01
C LEU A 181 -10.87 -22.07 30.36
N LYS A 182 -10.34 -22.01 31.60
CA LYS A 182 -9.49 -20.89 32.04
C LYS A 182 -8.20 -20.82 31.23
N LYS A 183 -7.57 -21.96 30.96
CA LYS A 183 -6.36 -22.05 30.13
C LYS A 183 -6.65 -21.57 28.71
N TYR A 184 -7.71 -22.07 28.09
CA TYR A 184 -8.13 -21.69 26.74
C TYR A 184 -8.44 -20.18 26.64
N LYS A 185 -9.22 -19.63 27.58
CA LYS A 185 -9.51 -18.19 27.63
C LYS A 185 -8.24 -17.35 27.79
N LYS A 186 -7.28 -17.79 28.61
CA LYS A 186 -5.99 -17.10 28.79
C LYS A 186 -5.14 -17.15 27.52
N GLU A 187 -4.96 -18.32 26.92
CA GLU A 187 -4.21 -18.48 25.67
C GLU A 187 -4.82 -17.62 24.57
N ASN A 188 -6.15 -17.65 24.43
CA ASN A 188 -6.84 -16.83 23.44
C ASN A 188 -6.66 -15.32 23.68
N SER A 189 -6.75 -14.85 24.93
CA SER A 189 -6.51 -13.44 25.25
C SER A 189 -5.08 -12.98 24.90
N ILE A 190 -4.08 -13.86 25.05
CA ILE A 190 -2.70 -13.57 24.65
C ILE A 190 -2.60 -13.47 23.13
N PHE A 191 -3.21 -14.39 22.40
CA PHE A 191 -3.26 -14.33 20.93
C PHE A 191 -3.94 -13.07 20.42
N GLU A 192 -5.05 -12.65 21.02
CA GLU A 192 -5.74 -11.40 20.68
C GLU A 192 -4.84 -10.18 20.89
N ILE A 193 -4.17 -10.08 22.04
CA ILE A 193 -3.23 -8.99 22.32
C ILE A 193 -2.10 -8.95 21.28
N ILE A 194 -1.50 -10.11 20.96
CA ILE A 194 -0.44 -10.21 19.94
C ILE A 194 -0.97 -9.78 18.57
N PHE A 195 -2.14 -10.26 18.17
CA PHE A 195 -2.77 -9.92 16.89
C PHE A 195 -2.99 -8.40 16.76
N TYR A 196 -3.60 -7.75 17.75
CA TYR A 196 -3.80 -6.29 17.74
C TYR A 196 -2.49 -5.50 17.82
N SER A 197 -1.47 -6.02 18.50
CA SER A 197 -0.14 -5.40 18.54
C SER A 197 0.54 -5.40 17.16
N ILE A 198 0.42 -6.49 16.40
CA ILE A 198 0.95 -6.61 15.04
C ILE A 198 0.20 -5.65 14.11
N ILE A 199 -1.13 -5.58 14.22
CA ILE A 199 -1.95 -4.61 13.47
C ILE A 199 -1.45 -3.18 13.72
N LEU A 200 -1.29 -2.81 14.99
CA LEU A 200 -0.85 -1.46 15.37
C LEU A 200 0.55 -1.17 14.80
N PHE A 201 1.48 -2.10 14.95
CA PHE A 201 2.83 -1.97 14.45
C PHE A 201 2.87 -1.82 12.92
N MET A 202 2.12 -2.65 12.19
CA MET A 202 2.04 -2.55 10.72
C MET A 202 1.49 -1.19 10.28
N ASN A 203 0.47 -0.66 10.96
CA ASN A 203 -0.08 0.67 10.66
C ASN A 203 0.94 1.79 10.90
N LEU A 204 1.64 1.78 12.05
CA LEU A 204 2.69 2.74 12.36
C LEU A 204 3.84 2.68 11.36
N PHE A 205 4.27 1.47 11.01
CA PHE A 205 5.31 1.23 10.01
C PHE A 205 4.90 1.76 8.63
N LEU A 206 3.63 1.60 8.24
CA LEU A 206 3.14 2.05 6.95
C LEU A 206 3.03 3.57 6.89
N ILE A 207 2.56 4.22 7.96
CA ILE A 207 2.58 5.69 8.10
C ILE A 207 4.01 6.23 8.01
N PHE A 208 4.95 5.60 8.74
CA PHE A 208 6.36 5.96 8.70
C PHE A 208 6.94 5.82 7.29
N SER A 209 6.67 4.70 6.62
CA SER A 209 7.08 4.42 5.25
C SER A 209 6.55 5.46 4.25
N ILE A 210 5.28 5.85 4.35
CA ILE A 210 4.68 6.90 3.52
C ILE A 210 5.38 8.25 3.76
N LYS A 211 5.59 8.62 5.03
CA LYS A 211 6.26 9.88 5.39
C LYS A 211 7.68 9.93 4.83
N ARG A 212 8.42 8.82 4.92
CA ARG A 212 9.76 8.68 4.35
C ARG A 212 9.75 8.83 2.83
N MET A 213 8.84 8.14 2.13
CA MET A 213 8.69 8.27 0.67
C MET A 213 8.37 9.70 0.25
N LYS A 214 7.48 10.39 0.97
CA LYS A 214 7.13 11.79 0.71
C LYS A 214 8.35 12.71 0.79
N ASN A 215 9.17 12.54 1.83
CA ASN A 215 10.40 13.33 1.98
C ASN A 215 11.37 13.09 0.83
N ASN A 216 11.62 11.82 0.48
CA ASN A 216 12.51 11.48 -0.64
C ASN A 216 12.03 12.07 -1.97
N ILE A 217 10.71 12.05 -2.23
CA ILE A 217 10.12 12.64 -3.45
C ILE A 217 10.29 14.15 -3.47
N ILE A 218 10.09 14.82 -2.33
CA ILE A 218 10.29 16.28 -2.22
C ILE A 218 11.75 16.63 -2.51
N GLU A 219 12.70 15.93 -1.89
CA GLU A 219 14.13 16.10 -2.12
C GLU A 219 14.52 15.89 -3.58
N LEU A 220 13.97 14.85 -4.23
CA LEU A 220 14.21 14.58 -5.65
C LEU A 220 13.70 15.71 -6.54
N PHE A 221 12.50 16.24 -6.28
CA PHE A 221 11.97 17.38 -7.03
C PHE A 221 12.78 18.66 -6.78
N GLU A 222 13.27 18.90 -5.56
CA GLU A 222 14.16 20.03 -5.28
C GLU A 222 15.49 19.90 -6.02
N ASN A 223 16.09 18.69 -6.03
CA ASN A 223 17.30 18.41 -6.78
C ASN A 223 17.10 18.61 -8.29
N LEU A 224 16.01 18.10 -8.86
CA LEU A 224 15.67 18.34 -10.28
C LEU A 224 15.52 19.83 -10.59
N ARG A 225 14.89 20.58 -9.70
CA ARG A 225 14.74 22.04 -9.86
C ARG A 225 16.09 22.74 -9.84
N ASN A 226 16.97 22.36 -8.92
CA ASN A 226 18.32 22.91 -8.82
C ASN A 226 19.14 22.60 -10.08
N ILE A 227 19.01 21.37 -10.61
CA ILE A 227 19.64 20.97 -11.87
C ILE A 227 19.12 21.81 -13.03
N ASN A 228 17.80 21.97 -13.18
CA ASN A 228 17.21 22.76 -14.26
C ASN A 228 17.70 24.21 -14.24
N LYS A 229 17.66 24.86 -13.06
CA LYS A 229 18.13 26.24 -12.87
C LYS A 229 19.62 26.38 -13.19
N LYS A 230 20.44 25.46 -12.68
CA LYS A 230 21.90 25.53 -12.82
C LYS A 230 22.38 25.23 -14.24
N TYR A 231 21.80 24.24 -14.91
CA TYR A 231 22.36 23.70 -16.15
C TYR A 231 21.54 23.99 -17.41
N ILE A 232 20.24 24.25 -17.30
CA ILE A 232 19.35 24.42 -18.46
C ILE A 232 18.89 25.87 -18.60
N PHE A 233 18.06 26.32 -17.66
CA PHE A 233 17.42 27.64 -17.67
C PHE A 233 16.89 27.99 -16.28
N ASP A 234 17.22 29.18 -15.78
CA ASP A 234 16.62 29.76 -14.58
C ASP A 234 15.56 30.79 -14.98
N ASP A 235 14.32 30.46 -14.65
CA ASP A 235 13.12 31.21 -14.98
C ASP A 235 12.79 32.33 -14.00
N LYS A 236 13.53 32.48 -12.88
CA LYS A 236 13.28 33.41 -11.74
C LYS A 236 11.90 33.32 -11.08
N GLU A 237 10.85 32.90 -11.79
CA GLU A 237 9.48 32.74 -11.31
C GLU A 237 9.37 31.51 -10.41
N GLY A 238 9.54 31.79 -9.12
CA GLY A 238 9.41 30.82 -8.08
C GLY A 238 7.96 30.45 -7.82
N LYS A 239 7.68 29.16 -8.02
CA LYS A 239 6.65 28.32 -7.36
C LYS A 239 5.45 28.03 -8.28
N ASN A 240 5.20 26.72 -8.47
CA ASN A 240 3.92 26.09 -8.81
C ASN A 240 3.79 25.34 -10.15
N LYS A 241 4.86 25.16 -10.93
CA LYS A 241 4.83 24.30 -12.13
C LYS A 241 5.57 22.97 -11.87
N ASN A 242 5.09 21.89 -12.48
CA ASN A 242 5.70 20.56 -12.38
C ASN A 242 7.14 20.64 -12.92
N GLU A 243 8.13 20.27 -12.11
CA GLU A 243 9.54 20.41 -12.43
C GLU A 243 9.93 19.65 -13.71
N ILE A 244 9.33 18.48 -13.94
CA ILE A 244 9.55 17.70 -15.17
C ILE A 244 9.00 18.44 -16.39
N PHE A 245 7.79 18.99 -16.29
CA PHE A 245 7.17 19.76 -17.37
C PHE A 245 7.95 21.04 -17.69
N LEU A 246 8.53 21.68 -16.67
CA LEU A 246 9.37 22.86 -16.87
C LEU A 246 10.67 22.50 -17.63
N ILE A 247 11.32 21.39 -17.25
CA ILE A 247 12.50 20.89 -17.97
C ILE A 247 12.14 20.55 -19.42
N GLU A 248 11.03 19.83 -19.64
CA GLU A 248 10.54 19.48 -20.98
C GLU A 248 10.34 20.74 -21.84
N LYS A 249 9.62 21.74 -21.33
CA LYS A 249 9.38 23.01 -22.02
C LYS A 249 10.69 23.73 -22.35
N ASN A 250 11.59 23.85 -21.37
CA ASN A 250 12.86 24.54 -21.55
C ASN A 250 13.74 23.84 -22.61
N LEU A 251 13.78 22.51 -22.59
CA LEU A 251 14.51 21.72 -23.59
C LEU A 251 13.89 21.84 -24.98
N GLU A 252 12.56 21.82 -25.09
CA GLU A 252 11.86 22.00 -26.37
C GLU A 252 12.18 23.36 -26.99
N GLN A 253 12.18 24.43 -26.18
CA GLN A 253 12.59 25.77 -26.61
C GLN A 253 14.03 25.76 -27.13
N ILE A 254 14.98 25.20 -26.37
CA ILE A 254 16.39 25.10 -26.77
C ILE A 254 16.53 24.32 -28.08
N ILE A 255 15.87 23.17 -28.22
CA ILE A 255 15.89 22.37 -29.45
C ILE A 255 15.39 23.17 -30.65
N ASN A 256 14.28 23.90 -30.49
CA ASN A 256 13.74 24.73 -31.56
C ASN A 256 14.72 25.83 -31.96
N HIS A 257 15.40 26.45 -31.00
CA HIS A 257 16.42 27.46 -31.28
C HIS A 257 17.64 26.89 -32.02
N ILE A 258 18.16 25.75 -31.59
CA ILE A 258 19.26 25.08 -32.28
C ILE A 258 18.85 24.75 -33.73
N LYS A 259 17.60 24.31 -33.96
CA LYS A 259 17.07 24.07 -35.31
C LYS A 259 17.04 25.33 -36.17
N GLN A 260 16.71 26.50 -35.60
CA GLN A 260 16.73 27.76 -36.36
C GLN A 260 18.15 28.23 -36.67
N ILE A 261 19.07 28.10 -35.70
CA ILE A 261 20.51 28.36 -35.91
C ILE A 261 21.04 27.47 -37.05
N ALA A 262 20.71 26.18 -37.05
CA ALA A 262 21.13 25.25 -38.09
C ALA A 262 20.57 25.59 -39.49
N LYS A 263 19.45 26.31 -39.57
CA LYS A 263 18.86 26.80 -40.83
C LYS A 263 19.41 28.16 -41.28
N ASN A 264 20.41 28.72 -40.59
CA ASN A 264 20.91 30.08 -40.78
C ASN A 264 19.86 31.18 -40.54
N ASN A 265 18.78 30.87 -39.83
CA ASN A 265 17.72 31.82 -39.48
C ASN A 265 18.06 32.54 -38.17
N PHE A 266 19.11 33.36 -38.20
CA PHE A 266 19.61 34.05 -37.02
C PHE A 266 18.71 35.22 -36.55
N HIS A 267 17.82 35.71 -37.42
CA HIS A 267 16.95 36.86 -37.16
C HIS A 267 15.59 36.49 -36.58
N GLU A 268 15.21 35.20 -36.55
CA GLU A 268 14.00 34.80 -35.84
C GLU A 268 14.15 35.13 -34.36
N THR A 269 13.21 35.95 -33.91
CA THR A 269 13.28 36.69 -32.66
C THR A 269 13.18 35.74 -31.48
N PHE A 270 14.16 35.87 -30.59
CA PHE A 270 14.10 35.46 -29.20
C PHE A 270 13.13 36.42 -28.46
N ASN A 271 11.87 36.50 -28.91
CA ASN A 271 10.96 37.61 -28.60
C ASN A 271 10.43 37.64 -27.15
N GLU A 272 10.96 36.81 -26.26
CA GLU A 272 10.41 36.65 -24.90
C GLU A 272 11.46 36.63 -23.78
N ILE A 273 12.77 36.66 -24.09
CA ILE A 273 13.81 36.55 -23.07
C ILE A 273 14.54 37.89 -22.98
N SER A 274 14.25 38.62 -21.90
CA SER A 274 14.85 39.93 -21.63
C SER A 274 16.38 39.84 -21.55
N GLU A 275 17.08 40.94 -21.85
CA GLU A 275 18.55 41.02 -21.70
C GLU A 275 19.00 40.63 -20.28
N GLU A 276 18.22 40.95 -19.26
CA GLU A 276 18.45 40.52 -17.88
C GLU A 276 18.38 39.00 -17.70
N THR A 277 17.50 38.33 -18.44
CA THR A 277 17.35 36.86 -18.39
C THR A 277 18.51 36.18 -19.11
N ILE A 278 18.97 36.73 -20.23
CA ILE A 278 20.20 36.28 -20.92
C ILE A 278 21.41 36.44 -19.99
N LYS A 279 21.53 37.59 -19.33
CA LYS A 279 22.62 37.87 -18.38
C LYS A 279 22.63 36.89 -17.20
N PHE A 280 21.46 36.49 -16.73
CA PHE A 280 21.30 35.54 -15.64
C PHE A 280 21.58 34.09 -16.05
N ASN A 281 21.37 33.75 -17.31
CA ASN A 281 21.55 32.41 -17.87
C ASN A 281 22.91 32.23 -18.60
N ARG A 282 23.87 33.12 -18.41
CA ARG A 282 25.15 33.12 -19.16
C ARG A 282 25.96 31.82 -19.09
N THR A 283 25.85 31.08 -17.98
CA THR A 283 26.69 29.90 -17.71
C THR A 283 25.97 28.58 -17.92
N ASN A 284 24.73 28.60 -18.40
CA ASN A 284 23.94 27.40 -18.60
C ASN A 284 23.67 27.18 -20.10
N LEU A 285 23.03 26.05 -20.42
CA LEU A 285 22.80 25.63 -21.80
C LEU A 285 22.12 26.71 -22.64
N THR A 286 21.16 27.44 -22.06
CA THR A 286 20.48 28.54 -22.78
C THR A 286 21.43 29.67 -23.13
N GLY A 287 22.31 30.07 -22.21
CA GLY A 287 23.34 31.08 -22.47
C GLY A 287 24.36 30.65 -23.51
N GLU A 288 24.81 29.39 -23.47
CA GLU A 288 25.75 28.85 -24.47
C GLU A 288 25.14 28.80 -25.87
N VAL A 289 23.87 28.39 -26.00
CA VAL A 289 23.15 28.40 -27.28
C VAL A 289 22.98 29.83 -27.81
N PHE A 290 22.75 30.80 -26.92
CA PHE A 290 22.71 32.21 -27.29
C PHE A 290 24.07 32.72 -27.78
N ASN A 291 25.16 32.43 -27.06
CA ASN A 291 26.52 32.81 -27.46
C ASN A 291 26.88 32.20 -28.82
N LEU A 292 26.53 30.93 -29.05
CA LEU A 292 26.74 30.27 -30.33
C LEU A 292 26.03 30.98 -31.48
N ARG A 293 24.77 31.36 -31.28
CA ARG A 293 24.00 32.14 -32.27
C ARG A 293 24.69 33.46 -32.61
N GLU A 294 25.08 34.25 -31.60
CA GLU A 294 25.72 35.55 -31.79
C GLU A 294 27.05 35.43 -32.54
N LEU A 295 27.86 34.41 -32.20
CA LEU A 295 29.10 34.10 -32.91
C LEU A 295 28.85 33.75 -34.38
N LEU A 296 27.86 32.92 -34.66
CA LEU A 296 27.52 32.52 -36.03
C LEU A 296 26.94 33.69 -36.85
N LEU A 297 26.10 34.52 -36.24
CA LEU A 297 25.58 35.73 -36.89
C LEU A 297 26.71 36.68 -37.26
N LYS A 298 27.63 36.96 -36.32
CA LYS A 298 28.81 37.79 -36.57
C LYS A 298 29.69 37.22 -37.70
N ASN A 299 29.96 35.92 -37.67
CA ASN A 299 30.74 35.25 -38.71
C ASN A 299 30.04 35.32 -40.08
N SER A 300 28.70 35.23 -40.12
CA SER A 300 27.93 35.37 -41.35
C SER A 300 28.04 36.78 -41.93
N GLN A 301 27.89 37.81 -41.09
CA GLN A 301 28.03 39.21 -41.49
C GLN A 301 29.46 39.54 -41.96
N GLU A 302 30.47 39.03 -41.27
CA GLU A 302 31.87 39.22 -41.66
C GLU A 302 32.18 38.51 -42.98
N LYS A 303 31.63 37.31 -43.20
CA LYS A 303 31.76 36.59 -44.47
C LYS A 303 31.09 37.34 -45.61
N GLU A 304 29.91 37.91 -45.40
CA GLU A 304 29.22 38.73 -46.40
C GLU A 304 30.04 39.98 -46.77
N LYS A 305 30.55 40.69 -45.77
CA LYS A 305 31.46 41.82 -45.99
C LYS A 305 32.72 41.42 -46.76
N ASN A 306 33.35 40.32 -46.37
CA ASN A 306 34.55 39.79 -47.04
C ASN A 306 34.26 39.37 -48.49
N ASN A 307 33.08 38.80 -48.75
CA ASN A 307 32.65 38.47 -50.12
C ASN A 307 32.52 39.73 -50.97
N LEU A 308 31.85 40.78 -50.48
CA LEU A 308 31.72 42.06 -51.18
C LEU A 308 33.09 42.71 -51.46
N GLU A 309 34.01 42.68 -50.50
CA GLU A 309 35.37 43.20 -50.69
C GLU A 309 36.16 42.36 -51.71
N ASN A 310 36.04 41.04 -51.67
CA ASN A 310 36.69 40.14 -52.63
C ASN A 310 36.13 40.30 -54.05
N GLU A 311 34.82 40.50 -54.19
CA GLU A 311 34.18 40.81 -55.47
C GLU A 311 34.71 42.14 -56.03
N LYS A 312 34.78 43.18 -55.21
CA LYS A 312 35.40 44.46 -55.61
C LYS A 312 36.85 44.28 -56.04
N LYS A 313 37.67 43.53 -55.29
CA LYS A 313 39.08 43.25 -55.66
C LYS A 313 39.18 42.47 -56.97
N ARG A 314 38.36 41.42 -57.16
CA ARG A 314 38.31 40.63 -58.40
C ARG A 314 37.93 41.51 -59.59
N TRP A 315 36.94 42.39 -59.40
CA TRP A 315 36.54 43.37 -60.40
C TRP A 315 37.68 44.35 -60.73
N ILE A 316 38.39 44.92 -59.75
CA ILE A 316 39.53 45.80 -60.03
C ILE A 316 40.64 45.04 -60.79
N ASN A 317 41.04 43.86 -60.30
CA ASN A 317 42.12 43.08 -60.88
C ASN A 317 41.82 42.64 -62.32
N LYS A 318 40.58 42.22 -62.60
CA LYS A 318 40.15 41.87 -63.95
C LYS A 318 40.21 43.08 -64.89
N GLY A 319 39.74 44.24 -64.44
CA GLY A 319 39.84 45.49 -65.19
C GLY A 319 41.29 45.82 -65.51
N VAL A 320 42.16 45.88 -64.48
CA VAL A 320 43.59 46.19 -64.65
C VAL A 320 44.27 45.22 -65.61
N SER A 321 44.06 43.90 -65.47
CA SER A 321 44.66 42.90 -66.36
C SER A 321 44.25 43.12 -67.82
N ASN A 322 42.96 43.37 -68.07
CA ASN A 322 42.46 43.64 -69.43
C ASN A 322 43.12 44.89 -70.03
N PHE A 323 43.27 45.96 -69.25
CA PHE A 323 43.93 47.19 -69.73
C PHE A 323 45.43 47.01 -69.95
N VAL A 324 46.13 46.26 -69.09
CA VAL A 324 47.54 45.92 -69.31
C VAL A 324 47.73 45.15 -70.62
N ASP A 325 46.85 44.20 -70.92
CA ASP A 325 46.89 43.45 -72.18
C ASP A 325 46.61 44.34 -73.40
N ILE A 326 45.66 45.28 -73.30
CA ILE A 326 45.37 46.26 -74.36
C ILE A 326 46.58 47.15 -74.61
N LEU A 327 47.22 47.65 -73.55
CA LEU A 327 48.42 48.49 -73.62
C LEU A 327 49.58 47.73 -74.27
N ARG A 328 49.78 46.45 -73.94
CA ARG A 328 50.85 45.62 -74.51
C ARG A 328 50.64 45.30 -75.99
N LYS A 329 49.41 45.00 -76.42
CA LYS A 329 49.12 44.54 -77.79
C LYS A 329 48.99 45.65 -78.84
N ASN A 330 48.90 46.92 -78.44
CA ASN A 330 48.57 48.02 -79.37
C ASN A 330 49.51 49.23 -79.23
N ASN A 331 50.74 49.05 -78.76
CA ASN A 331 51.66 50.16 -78.49
C ASN A 331 52.18 50.89 -79.76
N ASP A 332 52.01 50.31 -80.96
CA ASP A 332 52.58 50.84 -82.20
C ASP A 332 51.81 52.04 -82.78
N ASN A 333 50.56 52.28 -82.36
CA ASN A 333 49.75 53.39 -82.85
C ASN A 333 48.87 53.97 -81.72
N VAL A 334 49.25 55.17 -81.26
CA VAL A 334 48.59 55.88 -80.16
C VAL A 334 47.10 56.06 -80.41
N LYS A 335 46.68 56.40 -81.63
CA LYS A 335 45.25 56.61 -81.94
C LYS A 335 44.44 55.32 -81.85
N ASN A 336 44.99 54.21 -82.34
CA ASN A 336 44.35 52.89 -82.26
C ASN A 336 44.32 52.37 -80.81
N LEU A 337 45.39 52.60 -80.05
CA LEU A 337 45.47 52.27 -78.63
C LEU A 337 44.42 53.04 -77.83
N SER A 338 44.37 54.37 -78.00
CA SER A 338 43.38 55.25 -77.36
C SER A 338 41.94 54.81 -77.64
N TYR A 339 41.64 54.41 -78.89
CA TYR A 339 40.33 53.88 -79.26
C TYR A 339 40.01 52.55 -78.57
N LYS A 340 40.95 51.60 -78.54
CA LYS A 340 40.75 50.32 -77.85
C LYS A 340 40.63 50.47 -76.34
N ILE A 341 41.35 51.41 -75.73
CA ILE A 341 41.24 51.75 -74.31
C ILE A 341 39.84 52.29 -74.00
N ILE A 342 39.40 53.35 -74.70
CA ILE A 342 38.11 53.98 -74.38
C ILE A 342 36.94 53.03 -74.66
N THR A 343 37.00 52.26 -75.75
CA THR A 343 36.00 51.23 -76.07
C THR A 343 35.93 50.16 -74.99
N SER A 344 37.08 49.59 -74.57
CA SER A 344 37.10 48.53 -73.55
C SER A 344 36.67 49.05 -72.18
N LEU A 345 36.95 50.31 -71.85
CA LEU A 345 36.49 50.94 -70.62
C LEU A 345 34.99 51.14 -70.58
N ILE A 346 34.41 51.61 -71.68
CA ILE A 346 32.97 51.81 -71.78
C ILE A 346 32.24 50.46 -71.68
N HIS A 347 32.74 49.42 -72.36
CA HIS A 347 32.19 48.07 -72.23
C HIS A 347 32.38 47.49 -70.82
N TYR A 348 33.54 47.71 -70.19
CA TYR A 348 33.84 47.16 -68.86
C TYR A 348 33.01 47.81 -67.74
N LEU A 349 32.68 49.09 -67.88
CA LEU A 349 31.83 49.85 -66.96
C LEU A 349 30.35 49.80 -67.33
N GLU A 350 30.00 49.19 -68.46
CA GLU A 350 28.66 49.26 -69.06
C GLU A 350 28.15 50.70 -69.21
N ALA A 351 29.07 51.62 -69.52
CA ALA A 351 28.74 53.03 -69.75
C ALA A 351 28.16 53.23 -71.17
N ASN A 352 27.39 54.29 -71.36
CA ASN A 352 26.77 54.57 -72.66
C ASN A 352 27.72 55.24 -73.67
N GLN A 353 28.65 56.07 -73.18
CA GLN A 353 29.58 56.86 -74.00
C GLN A 353 30.83 57.28 -73.22
N GLY A 354 31.89 57.64 -73.94
CA GLY A 354 33.09 58.22 -73.36
C GLY A 354 34.07 58.74 -74.42
N GLY A 355 34.95 59.64 -73.98
CA GLY A 355 35.98 60.25 -74.83
C GLY A 355 37.32 60.31 -74.10
N LEU A 356 38.39 60.08 -74.85
CA LEU A 356 39.77 60.20 -74.38
C LEU A 356 40.44 61.40 -75.05
N PHE A 357 40.84 62.36 -74.24
CA PHE A 357 41.57 63.54 -74.67
C PHE A 357 43.03 63.41 -74.27
N ILE A 358 43.95 63.80 -75.15
CA ILE A 358 45.37 63.93 -74.83
C ILE A 358 45.76 65.41 -74.98
N MET A 359 46.57 65.89 -74.04
CA MET A 359 47.09 67.25 -74.07
C MET A 359 48.28 67.33 -75.01
N ASN A 360 48.28 68.33 -75.90
CA ASN A 360 49.38 68.54 -76.84
C ASN A 360 50.44 69.46 -76.23
N ASP A 361 51.65 68.96 -76.00
CA ASP A 361 52.73 69.71 -75.33
C ASP A 361 53.22 70.93 -76.12
N LYS A 362 52.93 71.01 -77.44
CA LYS A 362 53.37 72.12 -78.31
C LYS A 362 52.37 73.26 -78.43
N LYS A 363 51.09 73.00 -78.15
CA LYS A 363 49.98 73.97 -78.22
C LYS A 363 48.98 73.56 -77.15
N THR A 364 48.72 74.42 -76.17
CA THR A 364 47.87 74.17 -74.99
C THR A 364 46.38 73.98 -75.34
N TYR A 365 46.04 72.90 -76.05
CA TYR A 365 44.68 72.44 -76.26
C TYR A 365 44.57 70.92 -76.03
N LEU A 366 43.37 70.48 -75.65
CA LEU A 366 43.02 69.07 -75.51
C LEU A 366 42.55 68.54 -76.88
N GLU A 367 43.24 67.52 -77.40
CA GLU A 367 42.84 66.85 -78.62
C GLU A 367 42.03 65.60 -78.27
N LEU A 368 40.82 65.46 -78.81
CA LEU A 368 40.05 64.23 -78.71
C LEU A 368 40.69 63.16 -79.60
N ILE A 369 41.35 62.18 -79.00
CA ILE A 369 42.08 61.14 -79.74
C ILE A 369 41.21 59.91 -79.99
N ALA A 370 40.24 59.66 -79.12
CA ALA A 370 39.25 58.62 -79.34
C ALA A 370 37.92 58.92 -78.62
N SER A 371 36.81 58.59 -79.28
CA SER A 371 35.46 58.54 -78.70
C SER A 371 34.86 57.17 -78.95
N TYR A 372 33.90 56.78 -78.12
CA TYR A 372 33.01 55.66 -78.41
C TYR A 372 31.66 55.94 -77.75
N ALA A 373 30.57 55.75 -78.49
CA ALA A 373 29.20 55.92 -78.02
C ALA A 373 28.27 54.98 -78.79
N PHE A 374 27.41 54.23 -78.08
CA PHE A 374 26.38 53.38 -78.69
C PHE A 374 26.87 52.52 -79.87
N ASP A 375 27.95 51.74 -79.67
CA ASP A 375 28.56 50.90 -80.71
C ASP A 375 29.06 51.64 -81.97
N ARG A 376 29.28 52.95 -81.87
CA ARG A 376 29.78 53.80 -82.96
C ARG A 376 31.10 54.47 -82.58
N LYS A 377 31.98 54.59 -83.59
CA LYS A 377 33.29 55.24 -83.53
C LYS A 377 33.17 56.75 -83.41
#